data_AF-E7RE32-F1
#
_entry.id   AF-E7RE32-F1
#
_cell.length_a   1.000
_cell.length_b   1.000
_cell.length_c   1.000
_cell.angle_alpha   90.00
_cell.angle_beta   90.00
_cell.angle_gamma   90.00
#
_symmetry.space_group_name_H-M   'P 1'
#
loop_
_entity.id
_entity.type
_entity.pdbx_description
1 polymer ?
#
loop_
_entity_poly.entity_id
_entity_poly.type
_entity_poly.pdbx_seq_one_letter_code
_entity_poly.pdbx_strand_id
1 'polypeptide(L)'
;METNQLLGLLGLLLGATGGLFGLWWGRKKAAENRGLDERYASITTKALANAWKITLVALYIQFVFVIFGMELAAIEVVGTLLIIHLAGWAISTVYYNFKL
;
A
#
# COMPACT_ATOMS: atom_id res chain seq x y z
N MET A 1 -16.72 8.13 21.88
CA MET A 1 -16.05 8.20 20.56
C MET A 1 -17.02 8.85 19.60
N GLU A 2 -16.59 9.88 18.88
CA GLU A 2 -17.49 10.55 17.94
C GLU A 2 -17.80 9.65 16.74
N THR A 3 -18.94 9.86 16.07
CA THR A 3 -19.36 9.09 14.90
C THR A 3 -18.29 9.05 13.82
N ASN A 4 -17.60 10.17 13.56
CA ASN A 4 -16.53 10.27 12.58
C ASN A 4 -15.32 9.39 12.93
N GLN A 5 -14.95 9.34 14.22
CA GLN A 5 -13.86 8.50 14.70
C GLN A 5 -14.22 7.02 14.60
N LEU A 6 -15.49 6.67 14.89
CA LEU A 6 -16.00 5.32 14.72
C LEU A 6 -15.98 4.87 13.25
N LEU A 7 -16.44 5.73 12.33
CA LEU A 7 -16.40 5.45 10.89
C LEU A 7 -14.97 5.31 10.37
N GLY A 8 -14.05 6.18 10.82
CA GLY A 8 -12.63 6.07 10.48
C GLY A 8 -12.00 4.75 10.95
N LEU A 9 -12.28 4.34 12.19
CA LEU A 9 -11.81 3.07 12.73
C LEU A 9 -12.40 1.87 11.97
N LEU A 10 -13.70 1.90 11.67
CA LEU A 10 -14.36 0.86 10.87
C LEU A 10 -13.72 0.75 9.48
N GLY A 11 -13.47 1.88 8.81
CA GLY A 11 -12.79 1.91 7.52
C GLY A 11 -11.40 1.27 7.58
N LEU A 12 -10.60 1.58 8.60
CA LEU A 12 -9.26 0.99 8.78
C LEU A 12 -9.33 -0.52 9.03
N LEU A 13 -10.23 -0.97 9.92
CA LEU A 13 -10.37 -2.39 10.25
C LEU A 13 -10.89 -3.20 9.06
N LEU A 14 -11.91 -2.71 8.35
CA LEU A 14 -12.44 -3.38 7.18
C LEU A 14 -11.41 -3.40 6.03
N GLY A 15 -10.70 -2.29 5.81
CA GLY A 15 -9.64 -2.20 4.82
C GLY A 15 -8.49 -3.17 5.11
N ALA A 16 -8.02 -3.21 6.36
CA ALA A 16 -6.94 -4.11 6.77
C ALA A 16 -7.37 -5.59 6.68
N THR A 17 -8.55 -5.94 7.19
CA THR A 17 -9.05 -7.32 7.15
C THR A 17 -9.33 -7.79 5.72
N GLY A 18 -9.95 -6.96 4.88
CA GLY A 18 -10.15 -7.24 3.47
C GLY A 18 -8.84 -7.40 2.69
N GLY A 19 -7.86 -6.53 2.94
CA GLY A 19 -6.52 -6.62 2.34
C GLY A 19 -5.78 -7.89 2.76
N LEU A 20 -5.79 -8.24 4.05
CA LEU A 20 -5.19 -9.46 4.57
C LEU A 20 -5.86 -10.72 3.99
N PHE A 21 -7.20 -10.72 3.91
CA PHE A 21 -7.94 -11.81 3.29
C PHE A 21 -7.59 -11.97 1.81
N GLY A 22 -7.55 -10.88 1.05
CA GLY A 22 -7.15 -10.89 -0.36
C GLY A 22 -5.72 -11.39 -0.55
N LEU A 23 -4.77 -10.96 0.29
CA LEU A 23 -3.39 -11.43 0.27
C LEU A 23 -3.30 -12.93 0.56
N TRP A 24 -3.97 -13.40 1.61
CA TRP A 24 -3.99 -14.81 1.99
C TRP A 24 -4.61 -15.68 0.89
N TRP A 25 -5.80 -15.31 0.40
CA TRP A 25 -6.51 -16.07 -0.63
C TRP A 25 -5.75 -16.08 -1.95
N GLY A 26 -5.22 -14.93 -2.37
CA GLY A 26 -4.41 -14.80 -3.58
C GLY A 26 -3.16 -15.67 -3.53
N ARG A 27 -2.44 -15.68 -2.39
CA ARG A 27 -1.28 -16.57 -2.20
C ARG A 27 -1.66 -18.05 -2.17
N LYS A 28 -2.78 -18.41 -1.55
CA LYS A 28 -3.31 -19.79 -1.58
C LYS A 28 -3.54 -20.24 -3.02
N LYS A 29 -4.22 -19.42 -3.84
CA LYS A 29 -4.47 -19.72 -5.26
C LYS A 29 -3.19 -19.74 -6.09
N ALA A 30 -2.22 -18.87 -5.82
CA ALA A 30 -0.92 -18.91 -6.48
C ALA A 30 -0.16 -20.21 -6.14
N ALA A 31 -0.19 -20.66 -4.88
CA ALA A 31 0.44 -21.91 -4.46
C ALA A 31 -0.18 -23.13 -5.17
N GLU A 32 -1.51 -23.20 -5.25
CA GLU A 32 -2.24 -24.26 -5.97
C GLU A 32 -1.82 -24.37 -7.46
N ASN A 33 -1.39 -23.25 -8.06
CA ASN A 33 -0.97 -23.16 -9.46
C ASN A 33 0.56 -23.06 -9.65
N ARG A 34 1.36 -23.39 -8.62
CA ARG A 34 2.83 -23.28 -8.62
C ARG A 34 3.38 -21.88 -8.95
N GLY A 35 2.59 -20.83 -8.73
CA GLY A 35 2.96 -19.43 -8.98
C GLY A 35 3.74 -18.75 -7.85
N LEU A 36 4.20 -19.51 -6.84
CA LEU A 36 5.08 -19.02 -5.77
C LEU A 36 6.53 -19.47 -6.02
N ASP A 37 7.04 -19.10 -7.18
CA ASP A 37 8.36 -19.47 -7.69
C ASP A 37 9.40 -18.35 -7.51
N GLU A 38 10.58 -18.51 -8.13
CA GLU A 38 11.64 -17.51 -8.11
C GLU A 38 11.20 -16.18 -8.77
N ARG A 39 10.34 -16.26 -9.79
CA ARG A 39 9.76 -15.08 -10.45
C ARG A 39 8.87 -14.31 -9.48
N TYR A 40 8.02 -14.99 -8.71
CA TYR A 40 7.24 -14.37 -7.62
C TYR A 40 8.14 -13.68 -6.59
N ALA A 41 9.23 -14.32 -6.15
CA ALA A 41 10.16 -13.72 -5.19
C ALA A 41 10.85 -12.46 -5.76
N SER A 42 11.27 -12.51 -7.03
CA SER A 42 11.87 -11.37 -7.73
C SER A 42 10.88 -10.21 -7.90
N ILE A 43 9.65 -10.50 -8.33
CA ILE A 43 8.56 -9.52 -8.47
C ILE A 43 8.28 -8.87 -7.13
N THR A 44 8.09 -9.67 -6.07
CA THR A 44 7.76 -9.18 -4.72
C THR A 44 8.84 -8.22 -4.22
N THR A 45 10.11 -8.59 -4.37
CA THR A 45 11.24 -7.77 -3.93
C THR A 45 11.31 -6.44 -4.70
N LYS A 46 11.18 -6.49 -6.04
CA LYS A 46 11.20 -5.28 -6.88
C LYS A 46 9.98 -4.39 -6.64
N ALA A 47 8.81 -4.98 -6.44
CA ALA A 47 7.57 -4.25 -6.17
C ALA A 47 7.62 -3.53 -4.82
N LEU A 48 8.10 -4.22 -3.76
CA LEU A 48 8.27 -3.61 -2.44
C LEU A 48 9.30 -2.48 -2.48
N ALA A 49 10.45 -2.69 -3.14
CA ALA A 49 11.45 -1.65 -3.31
C ALA A 49 10.91 -0.43 -4.05
N ASN A 50 10.07 -0.63 -5.08
CA ASN A 50 9.45 0.46 -5.82
C ASN A 50 8.38 1.19 -5.00
N ALA A 51 7.58 0.46 -4.20
CA ALA A 51 6.63 1.05 -3.27
C ALA A 51 7.31 1.99 -2.28
N TRP A 52 8.45 1.59 -1.71
CA TRP A 52 9.24 2.46 -0.81
C TRP A 52 9.75 3.71 -1.50
N LYS A 53 10.19 3.62 -2.77
CA LYS A 53 10.59 4.80 -3.55
C LYS A 53 9.41 5.76 -3.77
N ILE A 54 8.24 5.22 -4.13
CA ILE A 54 7.01 6.01 -4.31
C ILE A 54 6.61 6.68 -3.00
N THR A 55 6.63 5.95 -1.88
CA THR A 55 6.34 6.51 -0.55
C THR A 55 7.32 7.61 -0.16
N LEU A 56 8.61 7.45 -0.47
CA LEU A 56 9.61 8.48 -0.21
C LEU A 56 9.31 9.76 -1.00
N VAL A 57 8.94 9.65 -2.28
CA VAL A 57 8.52 10.80 -3.09
C VAL A 57 7.28 11.48 -2.47
N ALA A 58 6.28 10.70 -2.06
CA ALA A 58 5.09 11.24 -1.42
C ALA A 58 5.39 11.96 -0.10
N LEU A 59 6.33 11.43 0.70
CA LEU A 59 6.83 12.11 1.91
C LEU A 59 7.43 13.48 1.58
N TYR A 60 8.31 13.56 0.58
CA TYR A 60 8.88 14.85 0.16
C TYR A 60 7.81 15.84 -0.30
N ILE A 61 6.79 15.38 -1.05
CA ILE A 61 5.68 16.24 -1.46
C ILE A 61 4.92 16.78 -0.24
N GLN A 62 4.65 15.95 0.76
CA GLN A 62 4.00 16.38 2.00
C GLN A 62 4.88 17.36 2.80
N PHE A 63 6.20 17.19 2.82
CA PHE A 63 7.10 18.18 3.44
C PHE A 63 7.04 19.53 2.72
N VAL A 64 7.06 19.52 1.39
CA VAL A 64 6.91 20.74 0.59
C VAL A 64 5.61 21.46 0.93
N PHE A 65 4.51 20.71 1.03
CA PHE A 65 3.21 21.24 1.45
C PHE A 65 3.24 21.93 2.81
N VAL A 66 3.87 21.32 3.82
CA VAL A 66 4.02 21.93 5.14
C VAL A 66 4.91 23.19 5.09
N ILE A 67 5.99 23.19 4.30
CA ILE A 67 6.88 24.36 4.13
C ILE A 67 6.12 25.54 3.51
N PHE A 68 5.18 25.29 2.61
CA PHE A 68 4.30 26.31 2.05
C PHE A 68 3.18 26.77 3.00
N GLY A 69 3.19 26.32 4.25
CA GLY A 69 2.26 26.76 5.30
C GLY A 69 0.94 26.00 5.34
N MET A 70 0.83 24.84 4.68
CA MET A 70 -0.37 24.00 4.79
C MET A 70 -0.37 23.21 6.10
N GLU A 71 -1.44 23.33 6.88
CA GLU A 71 -1.66 22.55 8.09
C GLU A 71 -2.23 21.17 7.72
N LEU A 72 -1.40 20.14 7.77
CA LEU A 72 -1.81 18.76 7.53
C LEU A 72 -2.01 18.03 8.86
N ALA A 73 -3.20 17.46 9.07
CA ALA A 73 -3.45 16.65 10.26
C ALA A 73 -2.69 15.31 10.17
N ALA A 74 -2.25 14.78 11.31
CA ALA A 74 -1.50 13.52 11.35
C ALA A 74 -2.24 12.36 10.67
N ILE A 75 -3.57 12.32 10.79
CA ILE A 75 -4.41 11.30 10.15
C ILE A 75 -4.40 11.42 8.62
N GLU A 76 -4.35 12.63 8.07
CA GLU A 76 -4.30 12.88 6.63
C GLU A 76 -2.95 12.48 6.06
N VAL A 77 -1.87 12.84 6.76
CA VAL A 77 -0.49 12.48 6.44
C VAL A 77 -0.35 10.96 6.39
N VAL A 78 -0.65 10.28 7.50
CA VAL A 78 -0.48 8.82 7.63
C VAL A 78 -1.43 8.06 6.70
N GLY A 79 -2.69 8.48 6.60
CA GLY A 79 -3.68 7.86 5.73
C GLY A 79 -3.29 7.93 4.25
N THR A 80 -2.86 9.11 3.80
CA THR A 80 -2.40 9.32 2.42
C THR A 80 -1.14 8.49 2.13
N LEU A 81 -0.18 8.48 3.04
CA LEU A 81 1.04 7.67 2.88
C LEU A 81 0.74 6.17 2.81
N LEU A 82 -0.18 5.69 3.65
CA LEU A 82 -0.62 4.30 3.65
C LEU A 82 -1.24 3.91 2.30
N ILE A 83 -2.17 4.72 1.80
CA ILE A 83 -2.84 4.47 0.52
C ILE A 83 -1.82 4.48 -0.63
N ILE A 84 -0.94 5.48 -0.67
CA ILE A 84 0.11 5.59 -1.70
C ILE A 84 1.05 4.38 -1.64
N HIS A 85 1.45 3.94 -0.45
CA HIS A 85 2.34 2.78 -0.29
C HIS A 85 1.67 1.50 -0.81
N LEU A 86 0.44 1.22 -0.37
CA LEU A 86 -0.31 0.03 -0.77
C LEU A 86 -0.61 0.02 -2.27
N ALA A 87 -1.04 1.16 -2.82
CA ALA A 87 -1.28 1.30 -4.26
C ALA A 87 0.02 1.17 -5.06
N GLY A 88 1.10 1.80 -4.61
CA GLY A 88 2.42 1.72 -5.22
C GLY A 88 2.94 0.28 -5.26
N TRP A 89 2.76 -0.48 -4.17
CA TRP A 89 3.09 -1.90 -4.10
C TRP A 89 2.24 -2.75 -5.04
N ALA A 90 0.92 -2.57 -5.04
CA ALA A 90 0.00 -3.32 -5.89
C ALA A 90 0.26 -3.05 -7.40
N ILE A 91 0.35 -1.78 -7.80
CA ILE A 91 0.63 -1.39 -9.19
C ILE A 91 2.01 -1.91 -9.63
N SER A 92 3.02 -1.80 -8.76
CA SER A 92 4.37 -2.31 -9.09
C SER A 92 4.37 -3.83 -9.26
N THR A 93 3.60 -4.56 -8.44
CA THR A 93 3.44 -6.02 -8.56
C THR A 93 2.85 -6.38 -9.92
N VAL A 94 1.79 -5.68 -10.35
CA VAL A 94 1.16 -5.87 -11.67
C VAL A 94 2.16 -5.53 -12.79
N TYR A 95 2.84 -4.39 -12.69
CA TYR A 95 3.84 -3.96 -13.68
C TYR A 95 4.95 -4.99 -13.88
N TYR A 96 5.55 -5.50 -12.80
CA TYR A 96 6.64 -6.48 -12.91
C TYR A 96 6.15 -7.84 -13.39
N ASN A 97 4.88 -8.19 -13.18
CA ASN A 97 4.28 -9.39 -13.74
C ASN A 97 4.12 -9.30 -15.27
N PHE A 98 3.86 -8.12 -15.84
CA PHE A 98 3.85 -7.96 -17.30
C PHE A 98 5.24 -7.77 -17.92
N LYS A 99 6.21 -7.31 -17.13
CA LYS A 99 7.56 -6.99 -17.62
C LYS A 99 8.52 -8.17 -17.64
N LEU A 100 8.45 -9.05 -16.63
CA LEU A 100 9.34 -10.20 -16.43
C LEU A 100 8.70 -11.46 -16.98
#